data_AF-A0A538Q0F5-F1
#
_entry.id   AF-A0A538Q0F5-F1
#
_cell.length_a   1.000
_cell.length_b   1.000
_cell.length_c   1.000
_cell.angle_alpha   90.00
_cell.angle_beta   90.00
_cell.angle_gamma   90.00
#
_symmetry.space_group_name_H-M   'P 1'
#
loop_
_entity.id
_entity.type
_entity.pdbx_description
1 polymer ?
#
loop_
_entity_poly.entity_id
_entity_poly.type
_entity_poly.pdbx_seq_one_letter_code
_entity_poly.pdbx_strand_id
1 'polypeptide(L)'
;MSNLIAEAHWRVHWRLTESAGIMIYLADYRGRRVLWEASLPYVTVDHQRETLELRDDPGEVHGPWWVPLGTRTLQGPVRVQSFRGGIELSAAFAAGPYHYTQLWRFHDDGRLCPWLTIYGPGVHDQHTYHPHWRFDFDLDGARHDRIERFEGTRWQRVEREGWFPYSGEADEQGNVWRQVDARSGAAINLRPHTWDDAEVFAIRYHDGEWAPYSPRSAAGEQTFPSAYVGDEPLDGDDVTLWYVAHVHFDQSFPYTAGPWIKVQGMD
;
A
#
# COMPACT_ATOMS: atom_id res chain seq x y z
N MET A 1 -16.68 4.66 20.10
CA MET A 1 -16.60 3.26 19.61
C MET A 1 -15.15 2.84 19.74
N SER A 2 -14.85 1.66 20.28
CA SER A 2 -13.45 1.19 20.28
C SER A 2 -13.12 0.72 18.88
N ASN A 3 -12.12 1.33 18.23
CA ASN A 3 -11.68 0.91 16.91
C ASN A 3 -10.70 -0.27 17.01
N LEU A 4 -11.04 -1.26 17.82
CA LEU A 4 -10.27 -2.49 18.04
C LEU A 4 -11.08 -3.65 17.49
N ILE A 5 -10.44 -4.47 16.66
CA ILE A 5 -10.95 -5.73 16.14
C ILE A 5 -10.09 -6.84 16.74
N ALA A 6 -10.72 -7.89 17.26
CA ALA A 6 -10.05 -9.07 17.80
C ALA A 6 -10.75 -10.33 17.27
N GLU A 7 -10.33 -10.79 16.09
CA GLU A 7 -10.97 -11.88 15.35
C GLU A 7 -9.94 -12.56 14.43
N ALA A 8 -10.15 -13.83 14.05
CA ALA A 8 -9.30 -14.56 13.11
C ALA A 8 -7.80 -14.58 13.51
N HIS A 9 -7.52 -14.69 14.81
CA HIS A 9 -6.17 -14.59 15.39
C HIS A 9 -5.49 -13.23 15.23
N TRP A 10 -6.19 -12.23 14.70
CA TRP A 10 -5.71 -10.87 14.60
C TRP A 10 -6.25 -10.01 15.75
N ARG A 11 -5.41 -9.10 16.22
CA ARG A 11 -5.80 -7.98 17.08
C ARG A 11 -5.36 -6.72 16.38
N VAL A 12 -6.30 -5.89 15.93
CA VAL A 12 -6.03 -4.79 15.01
C VAL A 12 -6.70 -3.52 15.51
N HIS A 13 -5.93 -2.44 15.63
CA HIS A 13 -6.50 -1.11 15.80
C HIS A 13 -6.66 -0.43 14.44
N TRP A 14 -7.73 0.34 14.29
CA TRP A 14 -7.97 1.09 13.06
C TRP A 14 -8.49 2.50 13.35
N ARG A 15 -8.41 3.37 12.36
CA ARG A 15 -9.06 4.69 12.39
C ARG A 15 -9.32 5.17 10.97
N LEU A 16 -10.35 5.98 10.80
CA LEU A 16 -10.50 6.77 9.58
C LEU A 16 -9.66 8.04 9.72
N THR A 17 -8.89 8.36 8.69
CA THR A 17 -8.03 9.55 8.64
C THR A 17 -8.58 10.59 7.66
N GLU A 18 -8.05 11.81 7.74
CA GLU A 18 -8.46 12.92 6.86
C GLU A 18 -7.95 12.76 5.41
N SER A 19 -6.93 11.94 5.16
CA SER A 19 -6.26 11.84 3.85
C SER A 19 -6.00 10.43 3.32
N ALA A 20 -5.91 9.40 4.19
CA ALA A 20 -5.51 8.04 3.83
C ALA A 20 -6.58 6.95 4.06
N GLY A 21 -7.81 7.37 4.34
CA GLY A 21 -8.97 6.52 4.52
C GLY A 21 -8.85 5.70 5.79
N ILE A 22 -9.12 4.41 5.70
CA ILE A 22 -8.90 3.44 6.77
C ILE A 22 -7.40 3.24 6.93
N MET A 23 -6.89 3.63 8.09
CA MET A 23 -5.54 3.35 8.55
C MET A 23 -5.58 2.23 9.60
N ILE A 24 -4.65 1.30 9.48
CA ILE A 24 -4.41 0.22 10.42
C ILE A 24 -3.21 0.57 11.28
N TYR A 25 -3.27 0.28 12.58
CA TYR A 25 -2.13 0.42 13.48
C TYR A 25 -2.14 -0.65 14.56
N LEU A 26 -0.95 -0.95 15.11
CA LEU A 26 -0.75 -1.93 16.17
C LEU A 26 -1.45 -3.27 15.87
N ALA A 27 -1.16 -3.85 14.70
CA ALA A 27 -1.74 -5.12 14.31
C ALA A 27 -0.86 -6.28 14.80
N ASP A 28 -1.46 -7.13 15.63
CA ASP A 28 -0.85 -8.35 16.12
C ASP A 28 -1.52 -9.56 15.46
N TYR A 29 -0.73 -10.57 15.12
CA TYR A 29 -1.20 -11.89 14.66
C TYR A 29 -0.72 -12.95 15.66
N ARG A 30 -1.65 -13.76 16.17
CA ARG A 30 -1.40 -14.78 17.20
C ARG A 30 -0.65 -14.23 18.43
N GLY A 31 -0.91 -12.97 18.78
CA GLY A 31 -0.33 -12.31 19.94
C GLY A 31 1.08 -11.74 19.73
N ARG A 32 1.62 -11.77 18.50
CA ARG A 32 2.90 -11.18 18.12
C ARG A 32 2.69 -10.00 17.18
N ARG A 33 3.48 -8.94 17.35
CA ARG A 33 3.38 -7.73 16.51
C ARG A 33 3.79 -8.08 15.08
N VAL A 34 2.96 -7.64 14.13
CA VAL A 34 3.22 -7.74 12.69
C VAL A 34 3.40 -6.38 12.07
N LEU A 35 2.55 -5.41 12.44
CA LEU A 35 2.46 -4.13 11.77
C LEU A 35 2.30 -3.01 12.81
N TRP A 36 3.19 -2.02 12.75
CA TRP A 36 3.06 -0.79 13.53
C TRP A 36 1.98 0.12 12.94
N GLU A 37 2.06 0.39 11.63
CA GLU A 37 1.13 1.24 10.90
C GLU A 37 1.04 0.83 9.42
N ALA A 38 -0.17 0.89 8.85
CA ALA A 38 -0.32 0.89 7.40
C ALA A 38 -1.50 1.73 6.92
N SER A 39 -1.34 2.30 5.73
CA SER A 39 -2.35 3.17 5.12
C SER A 39 -2.23 3.20 3.59
N LEU A 40 -3.20 3.84 2.93
CA LEU A 40 -3.16 4.21 1.52
C LEU A 40 -3.16 5.75 1.45
N PRO A 41 -2.00 6.41 1.60
CA PRO A 41 -1.91 7.87 1.73
C PRO A 41 -2.61 8.65 0.63
N TYR A 42 -2.52 8.18 -0.61
CA TYR A 42 -3.12 8.83 -1.77
C TYR A 42 -3.16 7.86 -2.94
N VAL A 43 -3.98 8.22 -3.94
CA VAL A 43 -3.96 7.65 -5.28
C VAL A 43 -3.55 8.76 -6.22
N THR A 44 -2.52 8.55 -7.04
CA THR A 44 -2.25 9.47 -8.16
C THR A 44 -2.91 8.95 -9.43
N VAL A 45 -3.30 9.86 -10.31
CA VAL A 45 -3.88 9.56 -11.62
C VAL A 45 -3.06 10.31 -12.66
N ASP A 46 -2.33 9.56 -13.49
CA ASP A 46 -1.58 10.12 -14.61
C ASP A 46 -2.43 10.11 -15.88
N HIS A 47 -2.68 11.30 -16.43
CA HIS A 47 -3.52 11.50 -17.61
C HIS A 47 -2.64 11.61 -18.85
N GLN A 48 -2.80 10.67 -19.78
CA GLN A 48 -1.96 10.58 -20.97
C GLN A 48 -2.44 11.46 -22.14
N ARG A 49 -3.54 12.21 -21.98
CA ARG A 49 -4.07 13.12 -23.02
C ARG A 49 -3.55 14.54 -22.83
N GLU A 50 -3.14 15.15 -23.94
CA GLU A 50 -2.71 16.56 -24.00
C GLU A 50 -3.88 17.56 -23.86
N THR A 51 -5.13 17.14 -24.08
CA THR A 51 -6.32 17.98 -23.92
C THR A 51 -7.39 17.29 -23.07
N LEU A 52 -7.64 17.85 -21.88
CA LEU A 52 -8.84 17.61 -21.08
C LEU A 52 -9.94 18.56 -21.59
N GLU A 53 -10.36 18.42 -22.85
CA GLU A 53 -11.39 19.32 -23.38
C GLU A 53 -12.74 19.13 -22.69
N LEU A 54 -13.08 20.07 -21.80
CA LEU A 54 -14.20 20.98 -22.01
C LEU A 54 -13.76 22.40 -21.64
N ARG A 55 -13.25 23.13 -22.66
CA ARG A 55 -12.93 24.58 -22.76
C ARG A 55 -11.58 25.08 -22.22
N ASP A 56 -10.75 25.49 -23.17
CA ASP A 56 -9.93 26.72 -23.18
C ASP A 56 -9.37 27.20 -21.83
N ASP A 57 -8.36 26.53 -21.29
CA ASP A 57 -7.39 27.20 -20.42
C ASP A 57 -5.95 26.73 -20.72
N PRO A 58 -5.16 27.49 -21.50
CA PRO A 58 -3.84 27.09 -21.99
C PRO A 58 -2.73 27.18 -20.92
N GLY A 59 -3.06 26.93 -19.66
CA GLY A 59 -2.16 27.11 -18.53
C GLY A 59 -2.21 26.03 -17.44
N GLU A 60 -3.04 24.98 -17.57
CA GLU A 60 -3.05 23.91 -16.57
C GLU A 60 -1.84 22.98 -16.72
N VAL A 61 -1.00 22.97 -15.69
CA VAL A 61 0.10 22.02 -15.53
C VAL A 61 -0.48 20.61 -15.50
N HIS A 62 -0.35 19.90 -16.63
CA HIS A 62 -0.67 18.47 -16.72
C HIS A 62 0.35 17.69 -15.90
N GLY A 63 -0.11 17.06 -14.83
CA GLY A 63 0.70 16.22 -13.98
C GLY A 63 -0.22 15.29 -13.19
N PRO A 64 0.33 14.30 -12.47
CA PRO A 64 -0.49 13.37 -11.71
C PRO A 64 -1.42 14.13 -10.78
N TRP A 65 -2.73 13.95 -10.96
CA TRP A 65 -3.74 14.41 -10.01
C TRP A 65 -3.71 13.48 -8.82
N TRP A 66 -3.88 14.00 -7.59
CA TRP A 66 -3.98 13.13 -6.44
C TRP A 66 -5.38 13.18 -5.86
N VAL A 67 -5.87 12.02 -5.45
CA VAL A 67 -7.16 11.89 -4.80
C VAL A 67 -6.94 11.55 -3.32
N PRO A 68 -7.26 12.48 -2.39
CA PRO A 68 -7.27 12.15 -0.97
C PRO A 68 -8.45 11.23 -0.67
N LEU A 69 -8.18 10.13 0.01
CA LEU A 69 -9.20 9.23 0.52
C LEU A 69 -9.45 9.63 1.97
N GLY A 70 -10.50 10.39 2.25
CA GLY A 70 -10.64 11.00 3.57
C GLY A 70 -12.09 11.21 3.96
N THR A 71 -12.30 11.78 5.13
CA THR A 71 -13.64 12.11 5.65
C THR A 71 -14.47 12.93 4.66
N ARG A 72 -13.84 13.79 3.85
CA ARG A 72 -14.52 14.64 2.85
C ARG A 72 -14.96 13.89 1.59
N THR A 73 -14.29 12.79 1.25
CA THR A 73 -14.59 11.98 0.06
C THR A 73 -15.34 10.70 0.43
N LEU A 74 -15.45 10.37 1.72
CA LEU A 74 -16.13 9.19 2.24
C LEU A 74 -17.61 9.13 1.84
N GLN A 75 -18.03 7.98 1.32
CA GLN A 75 -19.40 7.66 0.94
C GLN A 75 -19.99 6.64 1.93
N GLY A 76 -20.68 7.14 2.96
CA GLY A 76 -21.31 6.32 3.99
C GLY A 76 -20.36 5.88 5.12
N PRO A 77 -20.80 4.98 6.01
CA PRO A 77 -19.98 4.54 7.13
C PRO A 77 -18.90 3.54 6.70
N VAL A 78 -17.80 3.47 7.48
CA VAL A 78 -16.88 2.33 7.44
C VAL A 78 -17.63 1.09 7.88
N ARG A 79 -17.52 0.01 7.11
CA ARG A 79 -18.10 -1.30 7.42
C ARG A 79 -17.03 -2.23 7.97
N VAL A 80 -17.39 -3.03 8.96
CA VAL A 80 -16.58 -4.13 9.49
C VAL A 80 -17.43 -5.38 9.40
N GLN A 81 -16.96 -6.40 8.69
CA GLN A 81 -17.74 -7.61 8.38
C GLN A 81 -16.89 -8.86 8.47
N SER A 82 -17.31 -9.81 9.29
CA SER A 82 -16.71 -11.15 9.34
C SER A 82 -17.06 -11.92 8.06
N PHE A 83 -16.13 -12.76 7.62
CA PHE A 83 -16.35 -13.73 6.55
C PHE A 83 -15.75 -15.08 6.96
N ARG A 84 -15.99 -16.12 6.16
CA ARG A 84 -15.42 -17.44 6.45
C ARG A 84 -13.89 -17.37 6.38
N GLY A 85 -13.24 -17.46 7.54
CA GLY A 85 -11.79 -17.45 7.67
C GLY A 85 -11.18 -16.05 7.73
N GLY A 86 -11.93 -15.02 8.15
CA GLY A 86 -11.35 -13.70 8.33
C GLY A 86 -12.35 -12.57 8.64
N ILE A 87 -11.82 -11.35 8.65
CA ILE A 87 -12.53 -10.09 8.90
C ILE A 87 -12.14 -9.07 7.82
N GLU A 88 -13.11 -8.30 7.35
CA GLU A 88 -12.91 -7.22 6.37
C GLU A 88 -13.32 -5.86 6.97
N LEU A 89 -12.50 -4.85 6.76
CA LEU A 89 -12.91 -3.45 6.84
C LEU A 89 -13.06 -2.89 5.43
N SER A 90 -14.14 -2.14 5.17
CA SER A 90 -14.36 -1.49 3.88
C SER A 90 -14.91 -0.07 4.01
N ALA A 91 -14.45 0.82 3.12
CA ALA A 91 -14.95 2.19 3.00
C ALA A 91 -15.00 2.59 1.52
N ALA A 92 -16.10 3.23 1.12
CA ALA A 92 -16.25 3.78 -0.22
C ALA A 92 -15.88 5.26 -0.24
N PHE A 93 -15.25 5.72 -1.31
CA PHE A 93 -14.84 7.11 -1.51
C PHE A 93 -15.23 7.59 -2.90
N ALA A 94 -15.61 8.86 -3.01
CA ALA A 94 -15.85 9.55 -4.27
C ALA A 94 -15.23 10.94 -4.25
N ALA A 95 -14.41 11.23 -5.26
CA ALA A 95 -13.82 12.55 -5.49
C ALA A 95 -14.04 12.92 -6.96
N GLY A 96 -15.04 13.74 -7.24
CA GLY A 96 -15.46 14.02 -8.62
C GLY A 96 -15.80 12.73 -9.38
N PRO A 97 -15.16 12.46 -10.53
CA PRO A 97 -15.43 11.25 -11.33
C PRO A 97 -14.72 9.99 -10.83
N TYR A 98 -13.88 10.07 -9.81
CA TYR A 98 -13.11 8.93 -9.30
C TYR A 98 -13.79 8.31 -8.08
N HIS A 99 -14.16 7.03 -8.21
CA HIS A 99 -14.82 6.27 -7.15
C HIS A 99 -14.00 5.05 -6.79
N TYR A 100 -13.87 4.82 -5.48
CA TYR A 100 -13.02 3.79 -4.91
C TYR A 100 -13.72 3.06 -3.77
N THR A 101 -13.34 1.80 -3.56
CA THR A 101 -13.59 1.08 -2.31
C THR A 101 -12.25 0.63 -1.74
N GLN A 102 -11.86 1.18 -0.60
CA GLN A 102 -10.69 0.72 0.15
C GLN A 102 -11.10 -0.48 1.00
N LEU A 103 -10.26 -1.51 1.00
CA LEU A 103 -10.49 -2.80 1.65
C LEU A 103 -9.27 -3.18 2.48
N TRP A 104 -9.51 -3.69 3.69
CA TRP A 104 -8.52 -4.38 4.51
C TRP A 104 -9.07 -5.73 4.91
N ARG A 105 -8.54 -6.82 4.36
CA ARG A 105 -8.91 -8.18 4.79
C ARG A 105 -7.82 -8.81 5.61
N PHE A 106 -8.20 -9.37 6.75
CA PHE A 106 -7.33 -10.14 7.63
C PHE A 106 -7.87 -11.58 7.66
N HIS A 107 -7.04 -12.53 7.26
CA HIS A 107 -7.40 -13.94 7.22
C HIS A 107 -6.84 -14.70 8.43
N ASP A 108 -7.55 -15.73 8.87
CA ASP A 108 -7.18 -16.59 10.00
C ASP A 108 -5.86 -17.36 9.81
N ASP A 109 -5.42 -17.50 8.57
CA ASP A 109 -4.15 -18.11 8.21
C ASP A 109 -2.99 -17.11 8.17
N GLY A 110 -3.20 -15.84 8.52
CA GLY A 110 -2.16 -14.80 8.52
C GLY A 110 -1.98 -14.12 7.16
N ARG A 111 -2.92 -14.26 6.22
CA ARG A 111 -2.95 -13.39 5.04
C ARG A 111 -3.52 -12.02 5.39
N LEU A 112 -2.93 -10.99 4.83
CA LEU A 112 -3.36 -9.60 4.89
C LEU A 112 -3.52 -9.08 3.44
N CYS A 113 -4.68 -8.51 3.14
CA CYS A 113 -4.99 -8.02 1.79
C CYS A 113 -5.51 -6.58 1.87
N PRO A 114 -4.61 -5.58 1.81
CA PRO A 114 -4.97 -4.19 1.60
C PRO A 114 -5.23 -3.95 0.12
N TRP A 115 -6.47 -3.67 -0.25
CA TRP A 115 -6.86 -3.49 -1.64
C TRP A 115 -7.63 -2.21 -1.88
N LEU A 116 -7.59 -1.75 -3.12
CA LEU A 116 -8.38 -0.65 -3.64
C LEU A 116 -9.14 -1.14 -4.87
N THR A 117 -10.46 -1.20 -4.78
CA THR A 117 -11.31 -1.39 -5.96
C THR A 117 -11.60 -0.03 -6.59
N ILE A 118 -11.24 0.14 -7.87
CA ILE A 118 -11.42 1.36 -8.66
C ILE A 118 -12.56 1.13 -9.64
N TYR A 119 -13.59 1.98 -9.61
CA TYR A 119 -14.80 1.78 -10.42
C TYR A 119 -15.48 3.07 -10.92
N GLY A 120 -14.95 4.25 -10.58
CA GLY A 120 -15.44 5.49 -11.16
C GLY A 120 -15.12 5.59 -12.65
N PRO A 121 -15.92 6.33 -13.45
CA PRO A 121 -15.69 6.48 -14.89
C PRO A 121 -14.36 7.19 -15.23
N GLY A 122 -13.74 7.88 -14.27
CA GLY A 122 -12.58 8.72 -14.53
C GLY A 122 -12.95 9.92 -15.43
N VAL A 123 -11.94 10.62 -15.92
CA VAL A 123 -12.15 11.81 -16.79
C VAL A 123 -12.17 11.44 -18.28
N HIS A 124 -11.40 10.42 -18.67
CA HIS A 124 -11.35 9.83 -20.01
C HIS A 124 -10.86 8.39 -19.89
N ASP A 125 -10.48 7.73 -20.99
CA ASP A 125 -10.10 6.31 -21.06
C ASP A 125 -8.59 6.07 -21.21
N GLN A 126 -7.76 7.08 -20.93
CA GLN A 126 -6.31 7.06 -21.18
C GLN A 126 -5.55 7.58 -19.98
N HIS A 127 -5.67 6.87 -18.86
CA HIS A 127 -4.99 7.24 -17.63
C HIS A 127 -4.58 6.00 -16.85
N THR A 128 -3.58 6.19 -15.99
CA THR A 128 -3.08 5.15 -15.09
C THR A 128 -3.34 5.60 -13.66
N TYR A 129 -3.92 4.72 -12.85
CA TYR A 129 -4.02 4.94 -11.41
C TYR A 129 -2.81 4.34 -10.71
N HIS A 130 -2.31 5.05 -9.72
CA HIS A 130 -1.23 4.60 -8.86
C HIS A 130 -1.67 4.64 -7.40
N PRO A 131 -2.26 3.56 -6.86
CA PRO A 131 -2.52 3.43 -5.43
C PRO A 131 -1.20 3.25 -4.69
N HIS A 132 -0.87 4.19 -3.80
CA HIS A 132 0.35 4.14 -2.99
C HIS A 132 0.01 3.63 -1.60
N TRP A 133 0.48 2.43 -1.24
CA TRP A 133 0.33 1.86 0.09
C TRP A 133 1.63 2.03 0.88
N ARG A 134 1.52 2.49 2.14
CA ARG A 134 2.65 2.58 3.07
C ARG A 134 2.46 1.54 4.17
N PHE A 135 3.51 0.76 4.44
CA PHE A 135 3.55 -0.25 5.48
C PHE A 135 4.78 -0.06 6.36
N ASP A 136 4.55 -0.12 7.65
CA ASP A 136 5.55 -0.12 8.70
C ASP A 136 5.40 -1.44 9.46
N PHE A 137 6.14 -2.46 9.02
CA PHE A 137 6.08 -3.80 9.59
C PHE A 137 7.09 -3.91 10.73
N ASP A 138 6.61 -4.32 11.90
CA ASP A 138 7.39 -4.48 13.12
C ASP A 138 7.40 -5.97 13.52
N LEU A 139 8.12 -6.81 12.78
CA LEU A 139 8.07 -8.26 13.01
C LEU A 139 8.82 -8.63 14.29
N ASP A 140 8.08 -8.85 15.38
CA ASP A 140 8.65 -8.99 16.74
C ASP A 140 9.45 -7.75 17.22
N GLY A 141 9.21 -6.60 16.61
CA GLY A 141 9.85 -5.31 16.93
C GLY A 141 10.33 -4.59 15.68
N ALA A 142 10.80 -3.36 15.87
CA ALA A 142 11.24 -2.43 14.82
C ALA A 142 12.74 -2.58 14.47
N ARG A 143 13.36 -3.71 14.79
CA ARG A 143 14.81 -3.91 14.68
C ARG A 143 15.07 -5.30 14.18
N HIS A 144 16.27 -5.49 13.63
CA HIS A 144 16.69 -6.76 13.05
C HIS A 144 15.96 -7.09 11.73
N ASP A 145 15.29 -6.12 11.12
CA ASP A 145 14.69 -6.31 9.82
C ASP A 145 15.74 -6.42 8.72
N ARG A 146 15.41 -7.20 7.71
CA ARG A 146 16.11 -7.20 6.42
C ARG A 146 15.09 -7.33 5.32
N ILE A 147 15.33 -6.62 4.23
CA ILE A 147 14.52 -6.73 3.03
C ILE A 147 15.21 -7.66 2.04
N GLU A 148 14.42 -8.49 1.39
CA GLU A 148 14.87 -9.37 0.33
C GLU A 148 13.92 -9.30 -0.86
N ARG A 149 14.48 -9.42 -2.06
CA ARG A 149 13.73 -9.56 -3.31
C ARG A 149 14.12 -10.87 -3.99
N PHE A 150 13.17 -11.53 -4.62
CA PHE A 150 13.44 -12.76 -5.34
C PHE A 150 14.02 -12.43 -6.71
N GLU A 151 15.22 -12.94 -7.02
CA GLU A 151 15.83 -12.79 -8.35
C GLU A 151 16.47 -14.09 -8.83
N GLY A 152 16.17 -14.46 -10.08
CA GLY A 152 16.55 -15.71 -10.72
C GLY A 152 15.96 -16.92 -10.00
N THR A 153 16.70 -17.48 -9.05
CA THR A 153 16.32 -18.69 -8.30
C THR A 153 16.50 -18.56 -6.78
N ARG A 154 16.83 -17.37 -6.29
CA ARG A 154 17.13 -17.17 -4.87
C ARG A 154 16.75 -15.77 -4.40
N TRP A 155 16.49 -15.67 -3.11
CA TRP A 155 16.35 -14.39 -2.44
C TRP A 155 17.67 -13.61 -2.44
N GLN A 156 17.63 -12.37 -2.93
CA GLN A 156 18.72 -11.39 -2.84
C GLN A 156 18.43 -10.43 -1.71
N ARG A 157 19.46 -10.14 -0.92
CA ARG A 157 19.40 -9.14 0.14
C ARG A 157 19.37 -7.74 -0.46
N VAL A 158 18.50 -6.90 0.09
CA VAL A 158 18.45 -5.46 -0.20
C VAL A 158 19.12 -4.74 0.96
N GLU A 159 20.38 -4.36 0.76
CA GLU A 159 21.23 -3.81 1.84
C GLU A 159 20.95 -2.32 2.11
N ARG A 160 20.40 -1.62 1.13
CA ARG A 160 20.23 -0.16 1.14
C ARG A 160 18.89 0.24 0.57
N GLU A 161 18.46 1.45 0.92
CA GLU A 161 17.25 2.05 0.38
C GLU A 161 17.20 1.99 -1.14
N GLY A 162 15.99 1.86 -1.68
CA GLY A 162 15.87 1.79 -3.13
C GLY A 162 14.47 1.56 -3.63
N TRP A 163 14.43 1.44 -4.96
CA TRP A 163 13.25 1.17 -5.76
C TRP A 163 13.40 -0.20 -6.43
N PHE A 164 12.37 -1.05 -6.27
CA PHE A 164 12.40 -2.44 -6.67
C PHE A 164 11.13 -2.78 -7.46
N PRO A 165 11.12 -2.58 -8.78
CA PRO A 165 9.98 -2.94 -9.63
C PRO A 165 9.82 -4.46 -9.72
N TYR A 166 8.59 -4.92 -9.93
CA TYR A 166 8.31 -6.32 -10.23
C TYR A 166 8.85 -6.66 -11.62
N SER A 167 9.80 -7.58 -11.70
CA SER A 167 10.49 -7.97 -12.93
C SER A 167 9.84 -9.17 -13.65
N GLY A 168 8.75 -9.71 -13.11
CA GLY A 168 8.17 -10.99 -13.56
C GLY A 168 8.73 -12.22 -12.84
N GLU A 169 9.68 -12.04 -11.92
CA GLU A 169 10.30 -13.12 -11.13
C GLU A 169 9.65 -13.27 -9.76
N ALA A 170 9.41 -14.51 -9.33
CA ALA A 170 8.82 -14.83 -8.03
C ALA A 170 9.26 -16.22 -7.55
N ASP A 171 9.17 -16.46 -6.23
CA ASP A 171 9.43 -17.79 -5.66
C ASP A 171 8.35 -18.83 -6.05
N GLU A 172 8.50 -20.07 -5.57
CA GLU A 172 7.55 -21.16 -5.87
C GLU A 172 6.12 -20.89 -5.34
N GLN A 173 5.97 -20.01 -4.36
CA GLN A 173 4.69 -19.57 -3.81
C GLN A 173 4.19 -18.27 -4.46
N GLY A 174 4.95 -17.69 -5.39
CA GLY A 174 4.66 -16.46 -6.10
C GLY A 174 5.01 -15.19 -5.33
N ASN A 175 5.83 -15.25 -4.28
CA ASN A 175 6.29 -14.07 -3.55
C ASN A 175 7.45 -13.40 -4.29
N VAL A 176 7.46 -12.07 -4.26
CA VAL A 176 8.44 -11.24 -4.98
C VAL A 176 9.35 -10.53 -4.00
N TRP A 177 8.76 -9.96 -2.94
CA TRP A 177 9.49 -9.24 -1.90
C TRP A 177 9.18 -9.85 -0.54
N ARG A 178 10.11 -9.70 0.40
CA ARG A 178 9.84 -10.00 1.80
C ARG A 178 10.64 -9.13 2.75
N GLN A 179 10.05 -8.88 3.92
CA GLN A 179 10.75 -8.42 5.10
C GLN A 179 10.90 -9.61 6.06
N VAL A 180 12.09 -9.77 6.63
CA VAL A 180 12.40 -10.84 7.57
C VAL A 180 13.01 -10.24 8.82
N ASP A 181 12.50 -10.60 9.99
CA ASP A 181 13.19 -10.34 11.24
C ASP A 181 14.30 -11.40 11.42
N ALA A 182 15.55 -10.95 11.40
CA ALA A 182 16.72 -11.81 11.39
C ALA A 182 16.93 -12.59 12.71
N ARG A 183 16.27 -12.17 13.79
CA ARG A 183 16.40 -12.78 15.12
C ARG A 183 15.43 -13.95 15.32
N SER A 184 14.16 -13.74 14.99
CA SER A 184 13.05 -14.69 15.14
C SER A 184 12.86 -15.56 13.90
N GLY A 185 13.28 -15.08 12.73
CA GLY A 185 12.98 -15.70 11.44
C GLY A 185 11.54 -15.48 10.97
N ALA A 186 10.76 -14.65 11.67
CA ALA A 186 9.44 -14.23 11.21
C ALA A 186 9.57 -13.42 9.91
N ALA A 187 8.60 -13.57 9.01
CA ALA A 187 8.65 -12.92 7.71
C ALA A 187 7.28 -12.44 7.25
N ILE A 188 7.30 -11.34 6.51
CA ILE A 188 6.19 -10.88 5.69
C ILE A 188 6.57 -11.06 4.23
N ASN A 189 5.80 -11.86 3.51
CA ASN A 189 5.98 -12.05 2.08
C ASN A 189 4.93 -11.23 1.33
N LEU A 190 5.37 -10.54 0.28
CA LEU A 190 4.55 -9.67 -0.56
C LEU A 190 4.60 -10.14 -2.01
N ARG A 191 3.46 -10.02 -2.68
CA ARG A 191 3.37 -10.13 -4.14
C ARG A 191 2.28 -9.22 -4.68
N PRO A 192 2.35 -8.81 -5.95
CA PRO A 192 1.26 -8.08 -6.58
C PRO A 192 -0.04 -8.90 -6.57
N HIS A 193 -1.18 -8.27 -6.33
CA HIS A 193 -2.48 -8.93 -6.57
C HIS A 193 -2.62 -9.15 -8.07
N THR A 194 -3.16 -10.31 -8.50
CA THR A 194 -3.38 -10.60 -9.93
C THR A 194 -2.18 -10.39 -10.87
N TRP A 195 -0.95 -10.35 -10.33
CA TRP A 195 0.26 -9.95 -11.05
C TRP A 195 0.21 -8.53 -11.63
N ASP A 196 -0.39 -7.60 -10.87
CA ASP A 196 -0.36 -6.16 -11.15
C ASP A 196 1.06 -5.72 -11.51
N ASP A 197 1.17 -4.82 -12.50
CA ASP A 197 2.37 -4.01 -12.63
C ASP A 197 2.54 -3.22 -11.33
N ALA A 198 3.67 -3.40 -10.66
CA ALA A 198 3.86 -2.91 -9.31
C ALA A 198 5.33 -2.79 -8.95
N GLU A 199 5.58 -2.00 -7.92
CA GLU A 199 6.91 -1.74 -7.39
C GLU A 199 6.86 -1.61 -5.86
N VAL A 200 8.01 -1.93 -5.24
CA VAL A 200 8.23 -1.67 -3.83
C VAL A 200 9.38 -0.69 -3.67
N PHE A 201 9.19 0.30 -2.81
CA PHE A 201 10.28 1.10 -2.26
C PHE A 201 10.54 0.62 -0.84
N ALA A 202 11.80 0.34 -0.53
CA ALA A 202 12.23 0.06 0.82
C ALA A 202 13.06 1.24 1.30
N ILE A 203 12.64 1.86 2.40
CA ILE A 203 13.28 3.04 2.99
C ILE A 203 13.47 2.80 4.49
N ARG A 204 14.54 3.37 5.06
CA ARG A 204 14.75 3.35 6.49
C ARG A 204 13.65 4.17 7.15
N TYR A 205 13.08 3.66 8.24
CA TYR A 205 12.08 4.42 8.96
C TYR A 205 12.70 5.66 9.61
N HIS A 206 12.07 6.82 9.39
CA HIS A 206 12.28 8.03 10.18
C HIS A 206 10.97 8.55 10.77
N ASP A 207 11.02 8.95 12.04
CA ASP A 207 9.90 9.64 12.65
C ASP A 207 9.63 10.96 11.92
N GLY A 208 8.37 11.21 11.58
CA GLY A 208 7.98 12.37 10.75
C GLY A 208 7.77 12.06 9.27
N GLU A 209 8.21 10.91 8.75
CA GLU A 209 7.93 10.45 7.38
C GLU A 209 6.55 9.81 7.25
N TRP A 210 5.56 10.59 7.66
CA TRP A 210 4.16 10.23 7.57
C TRP A 210 3.69 10.29 6.12
N ALA A 211 2.61 9.55 5.84
CA ALA A 211 1.75 9.74 4.67
C ALA A 211 1.61 11.23 4.31
N PRO A 212 2.27 11.71 3.23
CA PRO A 212 2.34 13.12 2.95
C PRO A 212 0.95 13.61 2.52
N TYR A 213 0.61 14.85 2.88
CA TYR A 213 -0.67 15.46 2.49
C TYR A 213 -0.75 15.76 0.97
N SER A 214 0.41 15.74 0.29
CA SER A 214 0.59 15.95 -1.14
C SER A 214 1.53 14.87 -1.67
N PRO A 215 1.35 14.40 -2.92
CA PRO A 215 2.26 13.41 -3.52
C PRO A 215 3.66 13.97 -3.81
N ARG A 216 3.90 15.29 -3.68
CA ARG A 216 5.19 15.94 -3.97
C ARG A 216 5.88 16.44 -2.71
N SER A 217 7.21 16.36 -2.69
CA SER A 217 8.03 16.95 -1.62
C SER A 217 7.89 18.47 -1.57
N ALA A 218 8.30 19.09 -0.46
CA ALA A 218 8.25 20.55 -0.29
C ALA A 218 9.11 21.30 -1.34
N ALA A 219 10.11 20.64 -1.92
CA ALA A 219 10.91 21.15 -3.02
C ALA A 219 10.25 20.97 -4.39
N GLY A 220 9.16 20.20 -4.50
CA GLY A 220 8.37 20.03 -5.71
C GLY A 220 9.01 19.18 -6.82
N GLU A 221 10.29 18.84 -6.70
CA GLU A 221 11.08 18.15 -7.74
C GLU A 221 10.83 16.64 -7.84
N GLN A 222 10.45 15.97 -6.74
CA GLN A 222 10.24 14.51 -6.71
C GLN A 222 8.90 14.15 -6.04
N THR A 223 8.28 13.07 -6.54
CA THR A 223 7.08 12.47 -5.93
C THR A 223 7.46 11.46 -4.86
N PHE A 224 6.64 11.34 -3.83
CA PHE A 224 6.73 10.26 -2.86
C PHE A 224 6.21 8.95 -3.49
N PRO A 225 6.81 7.79 -3.15
CA PRO A 225 7.87 7.59 -2.16
C PRO A 225 9.29 7.83 -2.67
N SER A 226 9.54 8.05 -3.96
CA SER A 226 10.89 8.25 -4.50
C SER A 226 11.67 9.36 -3.80
N ALA A 227 10.99 10.43 -3.37
CA ALA A 227 11.59 11.53 -2.61
C ALA A 227 12.11 11.14 -1.20
N TYR A 228 11.72 9.98 -0.67
CA TYR A 228 12.27 9.42 0.57
C TYR A 228 13.49 8.53 0.32
N VAL A 229 13.70 8.06 -0.91
CA VAL A 229 14.83 7.17 -1.21
C VAL A 229 16.11 7.99 -1.18
N GLY A 230 16.96 7.68 -0.21
CA GLY A 230 18.30 8.22 -0.10
C GLY A 230 19.34 7.14 -0.39
N ASP A 231 20.24 6.97 0.57
CA ASP A 231 21.39 6.06 0.47
C ASP A 231 21.62 5.36 1.82
N GLU A 232 20.60 5.18 2.65
CA GLU A 232 20.79 4.62 3.99
C GLU A 232 20.88 3.09 3.98
N PRO A 233 21.61 2.47 4.92
CA PRO A 233 21.55 1.04 5.12
C PRO A 233 20.19 0.64 5.72
N LEU A 234 19.63 -0.47 5.25
CA LEU A 234 18.38 -1.05 5.77
C LEU A 234 18.63 -2.16 6.78
N ASP A 235 19.78 -2.83 6.69
CA ASP A 235 20.03 -4.07 7.43
C ASP A 235 20.08 -3.90 8.94
N GLY A 236 19.15 -4.57 9.62
CA GLY A 236 19.02 -4.57 11.07
C GLY A 236 18.35 -3.34 11.66
N ASP A 237 17.99 -2.38 10.81
CA ASP A 237 17.27 -1.17 11.15
C ASP A 237 15.76 -1.33 10.90
N ASP A 238 14.99 -0.34 11.35
CA ASP A 238 13.55 -0.23 11.11
C ASP A 238 13.30 0.20 9.65
N VAL A 239 12.34 -0.42 8.97
CA VAL A 239 12.11 -0.26 7.53
C VAL A 239 10.64 -0.01 7.23
N THR A 240 10.39 1.04 6.46
CA THR A 240 9.09 1.28 5.83
C THR A 240 9.09 0.76 4.39
N LEU A 241 8.04 0.03 4.03
CA LEU A 241 7.79 -0.40 2.67
C LEU A 241 6.67 0.45 2.04
N TRP A 242 6.92 0.97 0.84
CA TRP A 242 5.87 1.51 -0.01
C TRP A 242 5.60 0.56 -1.15
N TYR A 243 4.36 0.13 -1.31
CA TYR A 243 3.91 -0.63 -2.47
C TYR A 243 3.09 0.27 -3.38
N VAL A 244 3.45 0.33 -4.65
CA VAL A 244 2.72 1.09 -5.67
C VAL A 244 2.28 0.12 -6.76
N ALA A 245 0.98 0.08 -7.04
CA ALA A 245 0.45 -0.62 -8.21
C ALA A 245 0.23 0.37 -9.34
N HIS A 246 0.38 -0.08 -10.59
CA HIS A 246 0.17 0.70 -11.81
C HIS A 246 -1.04 0.12 -12.56
N VAL A 247 -2.21 0.76 -12.39
CA VAL A 247 -3.48 0.25 -12.94
C VAL A 247 -3.87 1.07 -14.16
N HIS A 248 -3.60 0.53 -15.34
CA HIS A 248 -3.99 1.15 -16.60
C HIS A 248 -5.50 1.03 -16.84
N PHE A 249 -6.16 2.15 -17.14
CA PHE A 249 -7.58 2.12 -17.45
C PHE A 249 -7.86 1.36 -18.75
N ASP A 250 -8.74 0.37 -18.68
CA ASP A 250 -9.19 -0.41 -19.84
C ASP A 250 -10.58 -1.04 -19.60
N GLN A 251 -10.95 -2.02 -20.43
CA GLN A 251 -12.24 -2.72 -20.35
C GLN A 251 -12.37 -3.67 -19.14
N SER A 252 -11.32 -3.89 -18.36
CA SER A 252 -11.34 -4.75 -17.17
C SER A 252 -11.96 -4.07 -15.94
N PHE A 253 -12.25 -2.77 -16.03
CA PHE A 253 -12.85 -2.03 -14.92
C PHE A 253 -14.28 -2.48 -14.63
N PRO A 254 -14.69 -2.59 -13.35
CA PRO A 254 -13.96 -2.20 -12.15
C PRO A 254 -12.77 -3.12 -11.80
N TYR A 255 -11.65 -2.52 -11.42
CA TYR A 255 -10.40 -3.25 -11.13
C TYR A 255 -10.05 -3.20 -9.64
N THR A 256 -9.50 -4.28 -9.07
CA THR A 256 -9.02 -4.29 -7.69
C THR A 256 -7.52 -4.50 -7.67
N ALA A 257 -6.80 -3.54 -7.09
CA ALA A 257 -5.34 -3.56 -7.00
C ALA A 257 -4.86 -3.48 -5.56
N GLY A 258 -3.60 -3.85 -5.34
CA GLY A 258 -2.92 -3.81 -4.04
C GLY A 258 -2.07 -5.06 -3.81
N PRO A 259 -1.29 -5.14 -2.74
CA PRO A 259 -0.47 -6.31 -2.50
C PRO A 259 -1.32 -7.45 -1.91
N TRP A 260 -0.87 -8.67 -2.15
CA TRP A 260 -1.21 -9.81 -1.31
C TRP A 260 -0.06 -10.02 -0.33
N ILE A 261 -0.37 -10.13 0.96
CA ILE A 261 0.62 -10.20 2.03
C ILE A 261 0.40 -11.47 2.87
N LYS A 262 1.48 -12.13 3.28
CA LYS A 262 1.43 -13.32 4.15
C LYS A 262 2.47 -13.26 5.26
N VAL A 263 1.99 -13.38 6.49
CA VAL A 263 2.82 -13.62 7.67
C VAL A 263 3.29 -15.08 7.70
N GLN A 264 4.57 -15.30 8.00
CA GLN A 264 5.20 -16.61 8.21
C GLN A 264 6.09 -16.58 9.46
N GLY A 265 6.33 -17.76 10.07
CA GLY A 265 7.20 -17.87 11.25
C GLY A 265 6.60 -17.34 12.56
N MET A 266 5.27 -17.24 12.63
CA MET A 266 4.51 -16.71 13.78
C MET A 266 3.57 -17.72 14.45
N ASP A 267 3.97 -18.99 14.49
CA ASP A 267 3.26 -20.05 15.21
C ASP A 267 3.49 -20.00 16.74
#